data_AF-A0A2D2M8H1-F1
#
_entry.id   AF-A0A2D2M8H1-F1
#
_cell.length_a   1.000
_cell.length_b   1.000
_cell.length_c   1.000
_cell.angle_alpha   90.00
_cell.angle_beta   90.00
_cell.angle_gamma   90.00
#
_symmetry.space_group_name_H-M   'P 1'
#
loop_
_entity.id
_entity.type
_entity.pdbx_description
1 polymer ?
#
loop_
_entity_poly.entity_id
_entity_poly.type
_entity_poly.pdbx_seq_one_letter_code
_entity_poly.pdbx_strand_id
1 'polypeptide(L)'
;MSNIQRESVHAGEFLLSEGAGKISREAISVVAGPALIAGQVLGLVTATGEFAPYDPAAEDGSEHATCILFASLGESEVARRGRAVVRLAEVSESLLTGLDLDAEKALAAHYIIVR
;
A
#
# COMPACT_ATOMS: atom_id res chain seq x y z
N MET A 1 18.28 24.55 20.17
CA MET A 1 17.93 23.64 19.06
C MET A 1 16.69 22.88 19.48
N SER A 2 15.60 22.94 18.71
CA SER A 2 14.38 22.21 19.06
C SER A 2 14.55 20.74 18.67
N ASN A 3 14.54 19.83 19.65
CA ASN A 3 14.58 18.39 19.43
C ASN A 3 13.19 17.88 19.04
N ILE A 4 12.69 18.30 17.88
CA ILE A 4 11.41 17.81 17.35
C ILE A 4 11.65 16.42 16.79
N GLN A 5 11.04 15.42 17.41
CA GLN A 5 10.98 14.05 16.92
C GLN A 5 9.68 13.87 16.15
N ARG A 6 9.76 13.24 14.97
CA ARG A 6 8.58 12.91 14.15
C ARG A 6 8.30 11.43 14.29
N GLU A 7 7.09 11.11 14.72
CA GLU A 7 6.58 9.75 14.74
C GLU A 7 6.16 9.35 13.31
N SER A 8 6.54 8.15 12.90
CA SER A 8 6.14 7.59 11.61
C SER A 8 4.76 6.93 11.69
N VAL A 9 4.08 6.82 10.55
CA VAL A 9 2.83 6.06 10.44
C VAL A 9 3.06 4.61 10.87
N HIS A 10 2.21 4.11 11.78
CA HIS A 10 2.26 2.75 12.27
C HIS A 10 1.55 1.77 11.34
N ALA A 11 1.79 0.48 11.59
CA ALA A 11 1.13 -0.59 10.86
C ALA A 11 -0.41 -0.49 10.99
N GLY A 12 -1.08 -0.32 9.85
CA GLY A 12 -2.53 -0.24 9.74
C GLY A 12 -3.15 1.06 10.26
N GLU A 13 -2.36 2.09 10.57
CA GLU A 13 -2.89 3.37 11.09
C GLU A 13 -3.83 4.07 10.10
N PHE A 14 -3.64 3.83 8.80
CA PHE A 14 -4.52 4.31 7.72
C PHE A 14 -5.91 3.64 7.71
N LEU A 15 -6.11 2.53 8.42
CA LEU A 15 -7.32 1.71 8.34
C LEU A 15 -8.42 2.25 9.24
N LEU A 16 -9.54 2.66 8.65
CA LEU A 16 -10.72 3.15 9.38
C LEU A 16 -11.68 2.01 9.70
N SER A 17 -11.90 1.12 8.73
CA SER A 17 -12.71 -0.08 8.87
C SER A 17 -12.18 -1.20 7.98
N GLU A 18 -12.42 -2.45 8.39
CA GLU A 18 -12.14 -3.62 7.54
C GLU A 18 -13.16 -4.72 7.79
N GLY A 19 -13.20 -5.69 6.86
CA GLY A 19 -14.00 -6.89 7.01
C GLY A 19 -13.64 -7.69 8.26
N ALA A 20 -14.67 -8.23 8.93
CA ALA A 20 -14.51 -9.04 10.13
C ALA A 20 -13.53 -10.20 9.91
N GLY A 21 -12.70 -10.48 10.92
CA GLY A 21 -11.72 -11.57 10.85
C GLY A 21 -10.48 -11.25 10.02
N LYS A 22 -10.20 -9.98 9.69
CA LYS A 22 -9.04 -9.53 8.91
C LYS A 22 -9.01 -10.09 7.48
N ILE A 23 -10.19 -10.41 6.93
CA ILE A 23 -10.36 -10.97 5.57
C ILE A 23 -9.90 -10.01 4.46
N SER A 24 -9.80 -8.73 4.81
CA SER A 24 -9.31 -7.65 3.96
C SER A 24 -7.80 -7.70 3.73
N ARG A 25 -7.07 -8.50 4.53
CA ARG A 25 -5.60 -8.49 4.53
C ARG A 25 -5.02 -9.76 3.92
N GLU A 26 -4.03 -9.61 3.04
CA GLU A 26 -3.30 -10.73 2.44
C GLU A 26 -1.78 -10.59 2.61
N ALA A 27 -1.08 -11.72 2.61
CA ALA A 27 0.38 -11.73 2.55
C ALA A 27 0.81 -11.52 1.10
N ILE A 28 1.80 -10.66 0.88
CA ILE A 28 2.27 -10.28 -0.44
C ILE A 28 3.80 -10.39 -0.53
N SER A 29 4.31 -10.56 -1.76
CA SER A 29 5.73 -10.35 -2.07
C SER A 29 5.88 -8.96 -2.67
N VAL A 30 6.75 -8.13 -2.09
CA VAL A 30 7.04 -6.78 -2.57
C VAL A 30 8.44 -6.80 -3.19
N VAL A 31 8.60 -6.17 -4.35
CA VAL A 31 9.89 -6.10 -5.05
C VAL A 31 11.00 -5.54 -4.15
N ALA A 32 12.25 -5.86 -4.48
CA ALA A 32 13.42 -5.19 -3.91
C ALA A 32 13.35 -3.68 -4.15
N GLY A 33 13.96 -2.88 -3.27
CA GLY A 33 14.04 -1.44 -3.42
C GLY A 33 14.03 -0.67 -2.11
N PRO A 34 13.80 0.65 -2.17
CA PRO A 34 13.81 1.54 -1.02
C PRO A 34 12.82 1.16 0.07
N ALA A 35 13.02 1.72 1.26
CA ALA A 35 12.06 1.58 2.35
C ALA A 35 10.68 2.13 1.95
N LEU A 36 9.63 1.40 2.29
CA LEU A 36 8.24 1.78 2.08
C LEU A 36 7.54 1.94 3.42
N ILE A 37 6.66 2.92 3.53
CA ILE A 37 5.89 3.18 4.74
C ILE A 37 4.51 2.53 4.68
N ALA A 38 3.94 2.20 5.84
CA ALA A 38 2.54 1.81 5.93
C ALA A 38 1.64 2.86 5.25
N GLY A 39 0.62 2.42 4.51
CA GLY A 39 -0.21 3.31 3.70
C GLY A 39 0.29 3.54 2.26
N GLN A 40 1.45 2.98 1.87
CA GLN A 40 1.90 3.02 0.47
C GLN A 40 0.90 2.31 -0.44
N VAL A 41 0.43 3.01 -1.48
CA VAL A 41 -0.36 2.42 -2.57
C VAL A 41 0.55 1.58 -3.45
N LEU A 42 0.11 0.36 -3.75
CA LEU A 42 0.88 -0.62 -4.52
C LEU A 42 0.13 -1.06 -5.78
N GLY A 43 0.88 -1.27 -6.85
CA GLY A 43 0.45 -1.99 -8.05
C GLY A 43 1.11 -3.37 -8.15
N LEU A 44 0.60 -4.22 -9.05
CA LEU A 44 1.11 -5.58 -9.25
C LEU A 44 1.92 -5.63 -10.54
N VAL A 45 3.21 -5.93 -10.43
CA VAL A 45 4.06 -6.14 -11.61
C VAL A 45 3.64 -7.45 -12.27
N THR A 46 3.11 -7.35 -13.48
CA THR A 46 2.46 -8.47 -14.19
C THR A 46 3.45 -9.59 -14.50
N ALA A 47 4.69 -9.24 -14.83
CA ALA A 47 5.71 -10.20 -15.22
C ALA A 47 6.18 -11.09 -14.04
N THR A 48 6.19 -10.57 -12.82
CA THR A 48 6.74 -11.25 -11.64
C THR A 48 5.68 -11.71 -10.65
N GLY A 49 4.50 -11.09 -10.66
CA GLY A 49 3.48 -11.27 -9.62
C GLY A 49 3.88 -10.66 -8.28
N GLU A 50 4.89 -9.79 -8.26
CA GLU A 50 5.30 -9.04 -7.08
C GLU A 50 4.68 -7.64 -7.08
N PHE A 51 4.50 -7.09 -5.89
CA PHE A 51 3.95 -5.75 -5.72
C PHE A 51 5.06 -4.72 -5.70
N ALA A 52 4.82 -3.59 -6.36
CA ALA A 52 5.71 -2.43 -6.37
C ALA A 52 4.91 -1.18 -5.95
N PRO A 53 5.58 -0.10 -5.50
CA PRO A 53 4.93 1.21 -5.37
C PRO A 53 4.17 1.53 -6.64
N TYR A 54 2.91 1.95 -6.50
CA TYR A 54 2.13 2.39 -7.65
C TYR A 54 2.83 3.55 -8.35
N ASP A 55 2.96 3.44 -9.67
CA ASP A 55 3.53 4.48 -10.54
C ASP A 55 2.65 4.62 -11.79
N PRO A 56 1.86 5.71 -11.93
CA PRO A 56 0.97 5.89 -13.08
C PRO A 56 1.71 6.00 -14.43
N ALA A 57 3.03 6.23 -14.42
CA ALA A 57 3.84 6.30 -15.63
C ALA A 57 4.48 4.95 -16.01
N ALA A 58 4.32 3.91 -15.20
CA ALA A 58 4.80 2.57 -15.52
C ALA A 58 3.97 1.91 -16.63
N GLU A 59 4.53 0.84 -17.20
CA GLU A 59 3.90 0.00 -18.24
C GLU A 59 4.11 -1.50 -17.94
N ASP A 60 4.26 -1.85 -16.66
CA ASP A 60 4.58 -3.21 -16.20
C ASP A 60 3.48 -3.86 -15.33
N GLY A 61 2.37 -3.15 -15.15
CA GLY A 61 1.24 -3.47 -14.27
C GLY A 61 1.25 -2.71 -12.94
N SER A 62 2.39 -2.13 -12.53
CA SER A 62 2.45 -1.31 -11.31
C SER A 62 1.71 0.04 -11.44
N GLU A 63 1.38 0.45 -12.66
CA GLU A 63 0.50 1.58 -12.99
C GLU A 63 -0.98 1.35 -12.66
N HIS A 64 -1.33 0.18 -12.12
CA HIS A 64 -2.68 -0.11 -11.65
C HIS A 64 -2.65 -0.33 -10.14
N ALA A 65 -3.19 0.62 -9.37
CA ALA A 65 -3.29 0.47 -7.91
C ALA A 65 -4.22 -0.70 -7.57
N THR A 66 -3.73 -1.62 -6.74
CA THR A 66 -4.46 -2.87 -6.38
C THR A 66 -4.63 -3.04 -4.87
N CYS A 67 -3.71 -2.52 -4.07
CA CYS A 67 -3.75 -2.68 -2.62
C CYS A 67 -2.93 -1.61 -1.88
N ILE A 68 -3.00 -1.64 -0.55
CA ILE A 68 -2.30 -0.71 0.34
C ILE A 68 -1.41 -1.49 1.31
N LEU A 69 -0.14 -1.12 1.40
CA LEU A 69 0.83 -1.75 2.29
C LEU A 69 0.43 -1.57 3.76
N PHE A 70 0.24 -2.69 4.48
CA PHE A 70 -0.26 -2.68 5.85
C PHE A 70 0.81 -2.20 6.86
N ALA A 71 2.05 -2.63 6.71
CA ALA A 71 3.15 -2.31 7.61
C ALA A 71 4.39 -1.92 6.81
N SER A 72 5.16 -0.96 7.33
CA SER A 72 6.38 -0.46 6.69
C SER A 72 7.37 -1.60 6.41
N LEU A 73 8.05 -1.51 5.27
CA LEU A 73 9.11 -2.42 4.85
C LEU A 73 10.42 -1.64 4.78
N GLY A 74 11.48 -2.17 5.38
CA GLY A 74 12.82 -1.62 5.22
C GLY A 74 13.32 -1.76 3.78
N GLU A 75 14.35 -0.98 3.45
CA GLU A 75 15.09 -1.13 2.19
C GLU A 75 15.68 -2.54 2.07
N SER A 76 15.70 -3.09 0.85
CA SER A 76 16.27 -4.41 0.59
C SER A 76 16.64 -4.60 -0.88
N GLU A 77 17.70 -5.35 -1.12
CA GLU A 77 18.15 -5.79 -2.45
C GLU A 77 17.45 -7.08 -2.93
N VAL A 78 16.53 -7.63 -2.13
CA VAL A 78 15.74 -8.82 -2.47
C VAL A 78 14.25 -8.56 -2.22
N ALA A 79 13.40 -9.39 -2.82
CA ALA A 79 11.97 -9.33 -2.57
C ALA A 79 11.65 -9.53 -1.08
N ARG A 80 10.68 -8.76 -0.60
CA ARG A 80 10.32 -8.62 0.82
C ARG A 80 8.93 -9.18 1.04
N ARG A 81 8.77 -10.01 2.07
CA ARG A 81 7.44 -10.45 2.51
C ARG A 81 6.75 -9.32 3.26
N GLY A 82 5.56 -8.95 2.80
CA GLY A 82 4.72 -7.94 3.40
C GLY A 82 3.30 -8.44 3.68
N ARG A 83 2.49 -7.54 4.21
CA ARG A 83 1.04 -7.69 4.31
C ARG A 83 0.40 -6.46 3.72
N ALA A 84 -0.69 -6.61 2.99
CA ALA A 84 -1.45 -5.50 2.43
C ALA A 84 -2.94 -5.64 2.73
N VAL A 85 -3.64 -4.52 2.71
CA VAL A 85 -5.10 -4.46 2.64
C VAL A 85 -5.46 -4.51 1.16
N VAL A 86 -6.13 -5.59 0.74
CA VAL A 86 -6.38 -5.91 -0.68
C VAL A 86 -7.85 -5.86 -1.07
N ARG A 87 -8.76 -5.69 -0.10
CA ARG A 87 -10.22 -5.59 -0.35
C ARG A 87 -10.99 -5.14 0.88
N LEU A 88 -12.26 -4.76 0.69
CA LEU A 88 -13.28 -4.60 1.74
C LEU A 88 -12.79 -3.78 2.95
N ALA A 89 -12.40 -2.53 2.73
CA ALA A 89 -11.88 -1.66 3.77
C ALA A 89 -12.24 -0.20 3.49
N GLU A 90 -12.33 0.60 4.55
CA GLU A 90 -12.30 2.06 4.45
C GLU A 90 -10.97 2.56 5.00
N VAL A 91 -10.36 3.50 4.30
CA VAL A 91 -9.00 3.98 4.59
C VAL A 91 -8.95 5.50 4.57
N SER A 92 -8.10 6.10 5.40
CA SER A 92 -7.92 7.56 5.44
C SER A 92 -6.99 8.02 4.32
N GLU A 93 -7.47 8.95 3.49
CA GLU A 93 -6.68 9.58 2.42
C GLU A 93 -5.37 10.18 2.95
N SER A 94 -5.45 10.88 4.08
CA SER A 94 -4.34 11.63 4.68
C SER A 94 -3.14 10.78 5.10
N LEU A 95 -3.35 9.46 5.23
CA LEU A 95 -2.32 8.49 5.64
C LEU A 95 -1.86 7.60 4.48
N LEU A 96 -2.33 7.86 3.25
CA LEU A 96 -1.87 7.14 2.07
C LEU A 96 -0.70 7.85 1.40
N THR A 97 0.19 7.06 0.80
CA THR A 97 1.33 7.55 0.01
C THR A 97 1.20 7.07 -1.42
N GLY A 98 1.36 7.99 -2.37
CA GLY A 98 1.24 7.69 -3.80
C GLY A 98 -0.20 7.60 -4.30
N LEU A 99 -1.18 8.17 -3.58
CA LEU A 99 -2.57 8.23 -4.04
C LEU A 99 -2.77 9.37 -5.04
N ASP A 100 -3.41 9.06 -6.16
CA ASP A 100 -4.03 10.01 -7.08
C ASP A 100 -5.47 9.57 -7.42
N LEU A 101 -6.15 10.33 -8.28
CA LEU A 101 -7.55 10.06 -8.64
C LEU A 101 -7.75 8.73 -9.37
N ASP A 102 -6.76 8.24 -10.11
CA ASP A 102 -6.88 6.99 -10.86
C ASP A 102 -6.58 5.79 -9.97
N ALA A 103 -5.61 5.92 -9.06
CA ALA A 103 -5.38 5.00 -7.97
C ALA A 103 -6.62 4.85 -7.07
N GLU A 104 -7.26 5.95 -6.68
CA GLU A 104 -8.48 5.92 -5.86
C GLU A 104 -9.61 5.13 -6.56
N LYS A 105 -9.84 5.41 -7.85
CA LYS A 105 -10.83 4.66 -8.65
C LYS A 105 -10.50 3.17 -8.74
N ALA A 106 -9.22 2.84 -8.93
CA ALA A 106 -8.78 1.45 -9.03
C ALA A 106 -8.96 0.71 -7.70
N LEU A 107 -8.60 1.34 -6.57
CA LEU A 107 -8.82 0.81 -5.22
C LEU A 107 -10.31 0.58 -4.93
N ALA A 108 -11.19 1.47 -5.38
CA ALA A 108 -12.64 1.33 -5.22
C ALA A 108 -13.18 0.06 -5.90
N ALA A 109 -12.58 -0.40 -7.00
CA ALA A 109 -12.96 -1.67 -7.65
C ALA A 109 -12.69 -2.90 -6.76
N HIS A 110 -11.78 -2.78 -5.79
CA HIS A 110 -11.52 -3.80 -4.77
C HIS A 110 -12.34 -3.59 -3.48
N TYR A 111 -13.28 -2.65 -3.47
CA TYR A 111 -14.00 -2.20 -2.28
C TYR A 111 -13.05 -1.67 -1.18
N ILE A 112 -11.94 -1.05 -1.58
CA ILE A 112 -11.11 -0.22 -0.71
C ILE A 112 -11.56 1.22 -0.95
N ILE A 113 -12.29 1.78 0.01
CA ILE A 113 -12.92 3.09 -0.11
C ILE A 113 -12.09 4.12 0.65
N VAL A 114 -11.60 5.13 -0.06
CA VAL A 114 -10.86 6.25 0.53
C VAL A 114 -11.84 7.24 1.17
N ARG A 115 -11.44 7.80 2.32
CA ARG A 115 -12.23 8.70 3.18
C ARG A 115 -11.42 9.89 3.67
#